data_AF-A0A847ME17-F1
#
_entry.id   AF-A0A847ME17-F1
#
_cell.length_a   1.000
_cell.length_b   1.000
_cell.length_c   1.000
_cell.angle_alpha   90.00
_cell.angle_beta   90.00
_cell.angle_gamma   90.00
#
_symmetry.space_group_name_H-M   'P 1'
#
loop_
_entity.id
_entity.type
_entity.pdbx_description
1 polymer ?
#
loop_
_entity_poly.entity_id
_entity_poly.type
_entity_poly.pdbx_seq_one_letter_code
_entity_poly.pdbx_strand_id
1 'polypeptide(L)'
;AVGFFDSPRVDVYSIPDLSYLFSPDCSQINNGNLPLVAWSRDGESLYLYAGGRFHLQDRVSLVRWSNAGRGSAVAIPITDNTLMALISIDFSGLIYASNDPAWGKLDSSGKQEFHHQSLLLDFRAAVEHFSLSSDGKVVEFLPYQAPKPFRFSISERRFLNVEQSMNDSHSPFTQSPGLLVTGWWNEYSPRINGKSVVLKPNERCRSLAISPDGQWIVLGTEWYLRCLDRNGQEIWHFRTPGTCWGVNISHDGLKAIAAYGDGTLHWYRLKDGRELFGAFLLPDQNQWTIWTPQGYFDASEGADELIGWHLNQGKDRAAEFYPASRFFEEFYRPYLIQQIIEKTMTDQEIIEEEQIHPRVQIESFKKPPLVKIVSPQNEQTFDGDIAAVTFEITNQGGGIEEILIYLNGKLFNRITENLNQEKITQTLNLKLIPDDNQIKIKALNQEHTESNPTEIQVHCKKEKLLPKLYILAVGVSDYEDPQVKDLYAPQYDATMFVETMFAQKGLLYQ
;
A
#
# COMPACT_ATOMS: atom_id res chain seq x y z
N ALA A 1 -13.99 -32.95 -3.01
CA ALA A 1 -14.78 -32.09 -3.91
C ALA A 1 -13.82 -31.42 -4.88
N VAL A 2 -14.26 -31.13 -6.09
CA VAL A 2 -13.48 -30.48 -7.15
C VAL A 2 -14.34 -29.38 -7.77
N GLY A 3 -13.78 -28.17 -7.85
CA GLY A 3 -14.38 -27.03 -8.54
C GLY A 3 -13.79 -26.82 -9.93
N PHE A 4 -14.45 -26.02 -10.77
CA PHE A 4 -14.03 -25.79 -12.16
C PHE A 4 -13.81 -24.29 -12.47
N PHE A 5 -12.76 -23.98 -13.24
CA PHE A 5 -12.41 -22.61 -13.65
C PHE A 5 -13.22 -22.09 -14.85
N ASP A 6 -13.76 -22.99 -15.66
CA ASP A 6 -14.47 -22.68 -16.91
C ASP A 6 -15.99 -22.76 -16.79
N SER A 7 -16.50 -23.20 -15.63
CA SER A 7 -17.94 -23.43 -15.42
C SER A 7 -18.36 -23.25 -13.96
N PRO A 8 -19.64 -22.90 -13.70
CA PRO A 8 -20.21 -22.85 -12.35
C PRO A 8 -20.59 -24.26 -11.88
N ARG A 9 -19.59 -25.16 -11.78
CA ARG A 9 -19.79 -26.57 -11.44
C ARG A 9 -18.92 -26.97 -10.26
N VAL A 10 -19.43 -27.91 -9.46
CA VAL A 10 -18.69 -28.62 -8.42
C VAL A 10 -19.02 -30.09 -8.51
N ASP A 11 -18.03 -30.95 -8.33
CA ASP A 11 -18.19 -32.40 -8.27
C ASP A 11 -17.65 -32.97 -6.96
N VAL A 12 -18.29 -34.02 -6.45
CA VAL A 12 -17.87 -34.75 -5.26
C VAL A 12 -17.50 -36.18 -5.65
N TYR A 13 -16.33 -36.62 -5.18
CA TYR A 13 -15.76 -37.93 -5.44
C TYR A 13 -15.46 -38.64 -4.11
N SER A 14 -15.52 -39.97 -4.10
CA SER A 14 -15.10 -40.79 -2.96
C SER A 14 -13.59 -40.81 -2.79
N ILE A 15 -13.15 -41.15 -1.58
CA ILE A 15 -11.75 -41.49 -1.29
C ILE A 15 -11.69 -42.92 -0.75
N PRO A 16 -10.64 -43.71 -1.10
CA PRO A 16 -9.46 -43.30 -1.87
C PRO A 16 -9.58 -43.47 -3.40
N ASP A 17 -10.66 -44.07 -3.91
CA ASP A 17 -10.78 -44.54 -5.30
C ASP A 17 -11.20 -43.47 -6.32
N LEU A 18 -11.54 -42.25 -5.87
CA LEU A 18 -11.96 -41.12 -6.72
C LEU A 18 -13.17 -41.44 -7.61
N SER A 19 -14.06 -42.34 -7.18
CA SER A 19 -15.31 -42.60 -7.89
C SER A 19 -16.24 -41.38 -7.77
N TYR A 20 -16.83 -40.95 -8.89
CA TYR A 20 -17.82 -39.88 -8.90
C TYR A 20 -19.02 -40.25 -8.02
N LEU A 21 -19.42 -39.35 -7.12
CA LEU A 21 -20.56 -39.55 -6.23
C LEU A 21 -21.78 -38.73 -6.66
N PHE A 22 -21.61 -37.42 -6.83
CA PHE A 22 -22.66 -36.49 -7.23
C PHE A 22 -22.07 -35.10 -7.54
N SER A 23 -22.90 -34.22 -8.09
CA SER A 23 -22.64 -32.78 -8.22
C SER A 23 -23.71 -32.03 -7.43
N PRO A 24 -23.35 -31.03 -6.59
CA PRO A 24 -24.32 -30.15 -5.97
C PRO A 24 -25.20 -29.43 -7.01
N ASP A 25 -26.41 -29.04 -6.61
CA ASP A 25 -27.28 -28.26 -7.49
C ASP A 25 -26.72 -26.84 -7.68
N CYS A 26 -26.26 -26.56 -8.89
CA CYS A 26 -25.74 -25.25 -9.32
C CYS A 26 -26.72 -24.51 -10.24
N SER A 27 -27.98 -24.94 -10.37
CA SER A 27 -28.94 -24.39 -11.32
C SER A 27 -29.21 -22.89 -11.17
N GLN A 28 -29.06 -22.35 -9.95
CA GLN A 28 -29.22 -20.92 -9.65
C GLN A 28 -27.93 -20.10 -9.85
N ILE A 29 -26.82 -20.74 -10.25
CA ILE A 29 -25.50 -20.14 -10.41
C ILE A 29 -25.26 -19.93 -11.90
N ASN A 30 -25.79 -18.83 -12.42
CA ASN A 30 -25.85 -18.56 -13.85
C ASN A 30 -24.70 -17.70 -14.40
N ASN A 31 -23.73 -17.36 -13.56
CA ASN A 31 -22.58 -16.52 -13.92
C ASN A 31 -21.31 -16.98 -13.20
N GLY A 32 -20.16 -16.59 -13.75
CA GLY A 32 -18.87 -16.85 -13.11
C GLY A 32 -18.44 -18.32 -13.15
N ASN A 33 -17.64 -18.70 -12.16
CA ASN A 33 -17.08 -20.04 -11.99
C ASN A 33 -16.91 -20.37 -10.50
N LEU A 34 -16.65 -21.65 -10.20
CA LEU A 34 -16.50 -22.16 -8.84
C LEU A 34 -15.27 -23.07 -8.67
N PRO A 35 -14.05 -22.60 -8.96
CA PRO A 35 -12.83 -23.41 -8.88
C PRO A 35 -12.42 -23.77 -7.45
N LEU A 36 -12.79 -22.95 -6.47
CA LEU A 36 -12.38 -23.11 -5.08
C LEU A 36 -13.46 -23.86 -4.32
N VAL A 37 -13.08 -24.85 -3.51
CA VAL A 37 -14.01 -25.64 -2.68
C VAL A 37 -13.44 -25.84 -1.28
N ALA A 38 -14.31 -25.81 -0.27
CA ALA A 38 -13.94 -26.08 1.12
C ALA A 38 -15.09 -26.72 1.89
N TRP A 39 -14.77 -27.40 2.97
CA TRP A 39 -15.76 -28.02 3.86
C TRP A 39 -15.75 -27.31 5.22
N SER A 40 -16.93 -27.17 5.82
CA SER A 40 -17.10 -26.64 7.18
C SER A 40 -18.16 -27.45 7.93
N ARG A 41 -18.09 -27.48 9.25
CA ARG A 41 -18.96 -28.24 10.14
C ARG A 41 -19.52 -27.32 11.23
N ASP A 42 -20.84 -27.31 11.36
CA ASP A 42 -21.56 -26.64 12.44
C ASP A 42 -22.38 -27.68 13.20
N GLY A 43 -21.92 -28.03 14.42
CA GLY A 43 -22.41 -29.19 15.16
C GLY A 43 -22.21 -30.49 14.37
N GLU A 44 -23.30 -31.23 14.15
CA GLU A 44 -23.31 -32.48 13.36
C GLU A 44 -23.49 -32.23 11.84
N SER A 45 -23.75 -30.98 11.44
CA SER A 45 -24.04 -30.64 10.05
C SER A 45 -22.76 -30.34 9.28
N LEU A 46 -22.52 -31.08 8.19
CA LEU A 46 -21.43 -30.82 7.26
C LEU A 46 -21.92 -29.99 6.06
N TYR A 47 -21.16 -28.97 5.69
CA TYR A 47 -21.45 -28.06 4.59
C TYR A 47 -20.32 -28.08 3.57
N LEU A 48 -20.70 -28.01 2.30
CA LEU A 48 -19.77 -27.77 1.18
C LEU A 48 -19.87 -26.31 0.77
N TYR A 49 -18.74 -25.65 0.59
CA TYR A 49 -18.64 -24.30 0.07
C TYR A 49 -17.88 -24.31 -1.25
N ALA A 50 -18.24 -23.41 -2.15
CA ALA A 50 -17.47 -23.12 -3.35
C ALA A 50 -17.46 -21.63 -3.68
N GLY A 51 -16.42 -21.20 -4.41
CA GLY A 51 -16.23 -19.80 -4.78
C GLY A 51 -15.29 -19.60 -5.95
N GLY A 52 -15.22 -18.35 -6.42
CA GLY A 52 -14.42 -17.94 -7.57
C GLY A 52 -14.90 -16.60 -8.10
N ARG A 53 -15.47 -16.60 -9.31
CA ARG A 53 -16.04 -15.43 -9.99
C ARG A 53 -17.56 -15.40 -10.01
N PHE A 54 -18.24 -16.22 -9.20
CA PHE A 54 -19.68 -16.12 -9.05
C PHE A 54 -20.04 -14.82 -8.33
N HIS A 55 -20.98 -14.06 -8.90
CA HIS A 55 -21.47 -12.81 -8.32
C HIS A 55 -22.96 -12.88 -7.98
N LEU A 56 -23.31 -12.28 -6.84
CA LEU A 56 -24.68 -11.96 -6.44
C LEU A 56 -24.72 -10.46 -6.09
N GLN A 57 -25.62 -9.70 -6.73
CA GLN A 57 -25.76 -8.25 -6.51
C GLN A 57 -24.41 -7.50 -6.65
N ASP A 58 -23.69 -7.78 -7.74
CA ASP A 58 -22.37 -7.20 -8.08
C ASP A 58 -21.22 -7.52 -7.11
N ARG A 59 -21.45 -8.38 -6.12
CA ARG A 59 -20.41 -8.86 -5.20
C ARG A 59 -20.04 -10.30 -5.46
N VAL A 60 -18.74 -10.58 -5.45
CA VAL A 60 -18.24 -11.96 -5.47
C VAL A 60 -18.74 -12.69 -4.23
N SER A 61 -19.29 -13.87 -4.48
CA SER A 61 -20.04 -14.63 -3.50
C SER A 61 -19.55 -16.07 -3.40
N LEU A 62 -19.59 -16.61 -2.19
CA LEU A 62 -19.52 -18.05 -1.97
C LEU A 62 -20.89 -18.66 -2.19
N VAL A 63 -20.92 -19.94 -2.55
CA VAL A 63 -22.12 -20.76 -2.49
C VAL A 63 -21.90 -21.86 -1.47
N ARG A 64 -22.87 -22.01 -0.56
CA ARG A 64 -22.89 -23.03 0.48
C ARG A 64 -24.03 -24.00 0.23
N TRP A 65 -23.73 -25.29 0.29
CA TRP A 65 -24.73 -26.36 0.28
C TRP A 65 -24.77 -27.08 1.63
N SER A 66 -25.99 -27.31 2.13
CA SER A 66 -26.24 -28.15 3.31
C SER A 66 -26.13 -29.64 2.98
N ASN A 67 -26.23 -30.51 4.00
CA ASN A 67 -26.20 -31.97 3.87
C ASN A 67 -25.02 -32.46 3.01
N ALA A 68 -23.82 -32.00 3.36
CA ALA A 68 -22.57 -32.33 2.69
C ALA A 68 -22.56 -32.10 1.16
N GLY A 69 -23.27 -31.07 0.66
CA GLY A 69 -23.35 -30.77 -0.77
C GLY A 69 -24.63 -31.24 -1.46
N ARG A 70 -25.50 -31.99 -0.78
CA ARG A 70 -26.74 -32.55 -1.35
C ARG A 70 -27.99 -31.73 -1.07
N GLY A 71 -27.90 -30.75 -0.17
CA GLY A 71 -29.01 -29.89 0.23
C GLY A 71 -29.12 -28.62 -0.59
N SER A 72 -29.90 -27.67 -0.09
CA SER A 72 -30.13 -26.38 -0.73
C SER A 72 -28.86 -25.52 -0.80
N ALA A 73 -28.73 -24.78 -1.90
CA ALA A 73 -27.69 -23.78 -2.12
C ALA A 73 -28.08 -22.45 -1.47
N VAL A 74 -27.12 -21.80 -0.82
CA VAL A 74 -27.23 -20.43 -0.30
C VAL A 74 -26.02 -19.63 -0.76
N ALA A 75 -26.26 -18.52 -1.44
CA ALA A 75 -25.21 -17.59 -1.83
C ALA A 75 -24.87 -16.63 -0.67
N ILE A 76 -23.59 -16.34 -0.47
CA ILE A 76 -23.06 -15.51 0.61
C ILE A 76 -22.10 -14.49 -0.02
N PRO A 77 -22.52 -13.21 -0.18
CA PRO A 77 -21.65 -12.14 -0.64
C PRO A 77 -20.50 -11.89 0.35
N ILE A 78 -19.25 -11.85 -0.12
CA ILE A 78 -18.07 -11.79 0.76
C ILE A 78 -17.02 -10.74 0.36
N THR A 79 -16.90 -10.40 -0.91
CA THR A 79 -15.85 -9.50 -1.41
C THR A 79 -16.26 -8.90 -2.77
N ASP A 80 -15.49 -7.93 -3.26
CA ASP A 80 -15.82 -7.17 -4.47
C ASP A 80 -14.99 -7.63 -5.68
N ASN A 81 -14.03 -8.53 -5.48
CA ASN A 81 -13.19 -9.08 -6.55
C ASN A 81 -13.05 -10.60 -6.49
N THR A 82 -12.52 -11.19 -7.55
CA THR A 82 -12.41 -12.64 -7.75
C THR A 82 -11.78 -13.31 -6.53
N LEU A 83 -12.42 -14.37 -6.04
CA LEU A 83 -11.88 -15.18 -4.97
C LEU A 83 -10.70 -16.03 -5.48
N MET A 84 -9.55 -15.90 -4.82
CA MET A 84 -8.30 -16.56 -5.19
C MET A 84 -7.91 -17.68 -4.22
N ALA A 85 -8.34 -17.59 -2.96
CA ALA A 85 -8.14 -18.64 -1.97
C ALA A 85 -9.38 -18.85 -1.11
N LEU A 86 -9.63 -20.11 -0.74
CA LEU A 86 -10.65 -20.53 0.20
C LEU A 86 -10.13 -21.74 0.97
N ILE A 87 -9.94 -21.61 2.27
CA ILE A 87 -9.45 -22.68 3.12
C ILE A 87 -10.37 -22.90 4.31
N SER A 88 -10.40 -24.14 4.82
CA SER A 88 -11.08 -24.48 6.06
C SER A 88 -10.11 -24.44 7.24
N ILE A 89 -10.57 -23.96 8.41
CA ILE A 89 -9.83 -24.03 9.67
C ILE A 89 -10.37 -25.19 10.49
N ASP A 90 -9.79 -26.38 10.39
CA ASP A 90 -10.22 -27.58 11.14
C ASP A 90 -11.74 -27.83 11.08
N PHE A 91 -12.38 -27.52 9.95
CA PHE A 91 -13.84 -27.54 9.76
C PHE A 91 -14.65 -26.57 10.65
N SER A 92 -14.02 -25.73 11.47
CA SER A 92 -14.70 -24.77 12.37
C SER A 92 -15.07 -23.43 11.70
N GLY A 93 -14.68 -23.22 10.45
CA GLY A 93 -14.89 -21.98 9.71
C GLY A 93 -14.04 -21.94 8.45
N LEU A 94 -14.07 -20.79 7.77
CA LEU A 94 -13.39 -20.58 6.49
C LEU A 94 -12.57 -19.30 6.51
N ILE A 95 -11.40 -19.32 5.88
CA ILE A 95 -10.66 -18.11 5.50
C ILE A 95 -10.71 -17.98 3.99
N TYR A 96 -10.91 -16.77 3.51
CA TYR A 96 -10.94 -16.46 2.09
C TYR A 96 -10.05 -15.27 1.77
N ALA A 97 -9.50 -15.22 0.55
CA ALA A 97 -8.77 -14.08 0.02
C ALA A 97 -9.12 -13.84 -1.45
N SER A 98 -9.23 -12.58 -1.86
CA SER A 98 -9.51 -12.15 -3.22
C SER A 98 -8.30 -11.54 -3.91
N ASN A 99 -8.44 -11.28 -5.21
CA ASN A 99 -7.39 -10.75 -6.07
C ASN A 99 -6.97 -9.31 -5.75
N ASP A 100 -7.86 -8.52 -5.15
CA ASP A 100 -7.66 -7.14 -4.73
C ASP A 100 -7.18 -7.06 -3.27
N PRO A 101 -6.18 -7.85 -2.88
CA PRO A 101 -5.82 -8.21 -1.50
C PRO A 101 -6.89 -8.24 -0.37
N ALA A 102 -8.19 -8.23 -0.64
CA ALA A 102 -9.19 -8.32 0.42
C ALA A 102 -9.24 -9.76 0.97
N TRP A 103 -9.49 -9.91 2.26
CA TRP A 103 -9.56 -11.23 2.89
C TRP A 103 -10.48 -11.20 4.11
N GLY A 104 -10.88 -12.37 4.59
CA GLY A 104 -11.78 -12.43 5.73
C GLY A 104 -11.97 -13.83 6.25
N LYS A 105 -12.77 -13.92 7.32
CA LYS A 105 -13.11 -15.17 7.98
C LYS A 105 -14.62 -15.30 8.13
N LEU A 106 -15.11 -16.50 7.84
CA LEU A 106 -16.45 -16.95 8.17
C LEU A 106 -16.39 -17.97 9.30
N ASP A 107 -17.36 -17.92 10.21
CA ASP A 107 -17.57 -18.96 11.23
C ASP A 107 -18.11 -20.27 10.60
N SER A 108 -18.30 -21.30 11.44
CA SER A 108 -18.82 -22.60 11.01
C SER A 108 -20.19 -22.51 10.32
N SER A 109 -21.00 -21.52 10.69
CA SER A 109 -22.33 -21.26 10.13
C SER A 109 -22.29 -20.44 8.83
N GLY A 110 -21.10 -20.02 8.38
CA GLY A 110 -20.92 -19.17 7.20
C GLY A 110 -21.22 -17.68 7.43
N LYS A 111 -21.32 -17.24 8.69
CA LYS A 111 -21.46 -15.83 9.04
C LYS A 111 -20.07 -15.18 9.07
N GLN A 112 -19.95 -13.97 8.55
CA GLN A 112 -18.69 -13.23 8.55
C GLN A 112 -18.31 -12.81 9.97
N GLU A 113 -17.14 -13.26 10.43
CA GLU A 113 -16.52 -12.82 11.68
C GLU A 113 -15.77 -11.50 11.48
N PHE A 114 -14.94 -11.43 10.43
CA PHE A 114 -14.26 -10.21 10.02
C PHE A 114 -13.99 -10.20 8.52
N HIS A 115 -13.81 -9.00 7.99
CA HIS A 115 -13.38 -8.75 6.62
C HIS A 115 -12.42 -7.56 6.61
N HIS A 116 -11.25 -7.77 6.04
CA HIS A 116 -10.31 -6.73 5.70
C HIS A 116 -10.52 -6.37 4.24
N GLN A 117 -11.00 -5.16 4.00
CA GLN A 117 -11.27 -4.63 2.68
C GLN A 117 -9.95 -4.27 1.96
N SER A 118 -9.97 -4.33 0.63
CA SER A 118 -8.91 -3.76 -0.19
C SER A 118 -8.76 -2.26 0.05
N LEU A 119 -7.52 -1.79 0.14
CA LEU A 119 -7.21 -0.37 0.09
C LEU A 119 -6.82 0.09 -1.33
N LEU A 120 -6.78 -0.81 -2.31
CA LEU A 120 -6.33 -0.49 -3.65
C LEU A 120 -7.34 0.38 -4.41
N LEU A 121 -6.84 1.39 -5.11
CA LEU A 121 -7.64 2.15 -6.07
C LEU A 121 -7.93 1.30 -7.30
N ASP A 122 -9.18 1.26 -7.75
CA ASP A 122 -9.56 0.51 -8.94
C ASP A 122 -9.58 1.44 -10.17
N PHE A 123 -8.56 1.32 -11.02
CA PHE A 123 -8.41 2.17 -12.19
C PHE A 123 -9.19 1.73 -13.43
N ARG A 124 -10.13 0.79 -13.35
CA ARG A 124 -10.92 0.33 -14.53
C ARG A 124 -11.65 1.46 -15.27
N ALA A 125 -11.97 2.56 -14.59
CA ALA A 125 -12.60 3.74 -15.18
C ALA A 125 -11.61 4.75 -15.80
N ALA A 126 -10.29 4.52 -15.68
CA ALA A 126 -9.25 5.43 -16.15
C ALA A 126 -9.21 5.61 -17.69
N VAL A 127 -9.83 4.70 -18.45
CA VAL A 127 -9.98 4.86 -19.91
C VAL A 127 -10.78 6.12 -20.29
N GLU A 128 -11.69 6.57 -19.43
CA GLU A 128 -12.52 7.77 -19.63
C GLU A 128 -12.16 8.90 -18.65
N HIS A 129 -11.58 8.57 -17.50
CA HIS A 129 -11.38 9.51 -16.40
C HIS A 129 -9.93 9.49 -15.88
N PHE A 130 -8.99 9.93 -16.73
CA PHE A 130 -7.58 10.00 -16.38
C PHE A 130 -6.86 11.17 -17.07
N SER A 131 -6.74 12.29 -16.38
CA SER A 131 -6.21 13.54 -16.93
C SER A 131 -4.93 13.98 -16.22
N LEU A 132 -4.08 14.73 -16.93
CA LEU A 132 -2.80 15.23 -16.44
C LEU A 132 -2.69 16.74 -16.59
N SER A 133 -1.88 17.40 -15.75
CA SER A 133 -1.33 18.73 -16.06
C SER A 133 -0.41 18.65 -17.28
N SER A 134 -0.10 19.81 -17.88
CA SER A 134 0.70 19.86 -19.11
C SER A 134 2.09 19.24 -18.96
N ASP A 135 2.68 19.33 -17.77
CA ASP A 135 4.00 18.78 -17.43
C ASP A 135 3.94 17.39 -16.77
N GLY A 136 2.75 16.84 -16.54
CA GLY A 136 2.53 15.55 -15.88
C GLY A 136 2.79 15.53 -14.37
N LYS A 137 2.91 16.69 -13.70
CA LYS A 137 3.11 16.79 -12.24
C LYS A 137 1.83 16.65 -11.43
N VAL A 138 0.68 16.84 -12.06
CA VAL A 138 -0.63 16.66 -11.44
C VAL A 138 -1.39 15.60 -12.19
N VAL A 139 -1.99 14.67 -11.44
CA VAL A 139 -2.83 13.60 -11.97
C VAL A 139 -4.23 13.72 -11.39
N GLU A 140 -5.25 13.59 -12.24
CA GLU A 140 -6.65 13.50 -11.84
C GLU A 140 -7.25 12.21 -12.38
N PHE A 141 -7.92 11.44 -11.51
CA PHE A 141 -8.52 10.16 -11.88
C PHE A 141 -9.79 9.88 -11.09
N LEU A 142 -10.68 9.06 -11.67
CA LEU A 142 -11.86 8.52 -10.98
C LEU A 142 -11.66 7.02 -10.74
N PRO A 143 -11.47 6.58 -9.49
CA PRO A 143 -11.53 5.15 -9.17
C PRO A 143 -12.93 4.59 -9.46
N TYR A 144 -13.01 3.34 -9.94
CA TYR A 144 -14.27 2.69 -10.32
C TYR A 144 -15.28 2.63 -9.18
N GLN A 145 -14.80 2.46 -7.95
CA GLN A 145 -15.62 2.40 -6.74
C GLN A 145 -16.01 3.77 -6.18
N ALA A 146 -15.41 4.86 -6.66
CA ALA A 146 -15.55 6.18 -6.07
C ALA A 146 -16.65 7.02 -6.77
N PRO A 147 -17.39 7.86 -6.03
CA PRO A 147 -18.42 8.73 -6.60
C PRO A 147 -17.85 10.03 -7.20
N LYS A 148 -16.60 10.38 -6.89
CA LYS A 148 -15.94 11.63 -7.28
C LYS A 148 -14.47 11.36 -7.63
N PRO A 149 -13.86 12.17 -8.53
CA PRO A 149 -12.45 12.05 -8.85
C PRO A 149 -11.56 12.50 -7.69
N PHE A 150 -10.31 12.08 -7.72
CA PHE A 150 -9.23 12.56 -6.88
C PHE A 150 -8.17 13.25 -7.73
N ARG A 151 -7.50 14.26 -7.15
CA ARG A 151 -6.39 14.95 -7.78
C ARG A 151 -5.19 14.98 -6.85
N PHE A 152 -4.03 14.59 -7.35
CA PHE A 152 -2.79 14.55 -6.60
C PHE A 152 -1.68 15.32 -7.31
N SER A 153 -0.92 16.13 -6.57
CA SER A 153 0.21 16.89 -7.08
C SER A 153 1.52 16.34 -6.53
N ILE A 154 2.41 15.91 -7.43
CA ILE A 154 3.75 15.47 -7.07
C ILE A 154 4.57 16.64 -6.52
N SER A 155 4.46 17.83 -7.12
CA SER A 155 5.24 19.00 -6.72
C SER A 155 4.78 19.59 -5.38
N GLU A 156 3.46 19.63 -5.16
CA GLU A 156 2.89 20.13 -3.89
C GLU A 156 2.81 19.06 -2.80
N ARG A 157 3.09 17.79 -3.13
CA ARG A 157 3.14 16.67 -2.19
C ARG A 157 1.84 16.50 -1.40
N ARG A 158 0.70 16.62 -2.08
CA ARG A 158 -0.63 16.59 -1.46
C ARG A 158 -1.74 16.31 -2.46
N PHE A 159 -2.88 15.88 -1.94
CA PHE A 159 -4.14 15.91 -2.68
C PHE A 159 -4.63 17.36 -2.86
N LEU A 160 -5.18 17.63 -4.04
CA LEU A 160 -5.73 18.93 -4.42
C LEU A 160 -7.26 18.89 -4.42
N ASN A 161 -7.90 20.05 -4.23
CA ASN A 161 -9.35 20.16 -4.31
C ASN A 161 -9.82 20.07 -5.78
N VAL A 162 -10.60 19.03 -6.10
CA VAL A 162 -11.16 18.79 -7.44
C VAL A 162 -12.26 19.76 -7.85
N GLU A 163 -12.87 20.49 -6.90
CA GLU A 163 -13.86 21.53 -7.19
C GLU A 163 -13.22 22.76 -7.85
N GLN A 164 -11.91 22.93 -7.70
CA GLN A 164 -11.15 23.94 -8.42
C GLN A 164 -10.77 23.39 -9.81
N SER A 165 -11.02 24.17 -10.86
CA SER A 165 -10.66 23.76 -12.23
C SER A 165 -9.14 23.69 -12.40
N MET A 166 -8.66 22.60 -13.03
CA MET A 166 -7.29 22.52 -13.52
C MET A 166 -7.24 23.16 -14.92
N ASN A 167 -6.64 24.34 -15.03
CA ASN A 167 -6.65 25.15 -16.25
C ASN A 167 -5.89 24.49 -17.42
N ASP A 168 -4.98 23.58 -17.11
CA ASP A 168 -4.10 22.91 -18.05
C ASP A 168 -4.31 21.38 -18.05
N SER A 169 -5.57 20.95 -17.90
CA SER A 169 -5.96 19.54 -17.84
C SER A 169 -6.09 18.90 -19.22
N HIS A 170 -5.41 17.77 -19.42
CA HIS A 170 -5.42 17.01 -20.66
C HIS A 170 -5.80 15.55 -20.43
N SER A 171 -6.93 15.13 -20.99
CA SER A 171 -7.29 13.72 -21.10
C SER A 171 -6.45 13.01 -22.17
N PRO A 172 -6.39 11.67 -22.19
CA PRO A 172 -5.53 10.95 -23.12
C PRO A 172 -5.97 11.19 -24.55
N PHE A 173 -5.04 11.57 -25.42
CA PHE A 173 -5.34 11.65 -26.85
C PHE A 173 -5.45 10.24 -27.42
N THR A 174 -6.63 9.88 -27.92
CA THR A 174 -6.88 8.60 -28.60
C THR A 174 -7.02 8.76 -30.11
N GLN A 175 -6.92 10.00 -30.60
CA GLN A 175 -7.01 10.36 -32.02
C GLN A 175 -5.95 11.43 -32.33
N SER A 176 -5.36 11.35 -33.52
CA SER A 176 -4.44 12.38 -34.02
C SER A 176 -4.57 12.49 -35.55
N PRO A 177 -4.45 13.69 -36.15
CA PRO A 177 -4.58 13.86 -37.60
C PRO A 177 -3.65 12.92 -38.38
N GLY A 178 -4.23 12.08 -39.24
CA GLY A 178 -3.50 11.12 -40.06
C GLY A 178 -2.93 9.92 -39.29
N LEU A 179 -3.45 9.65 -38.08
CA LEU A 179 -3.12 8.48 -37.28
C LEU A 179 -4.41 7.87 -36.71
N LEU A 180 -4.74 6.68 -37.18
CA LEU A 180 -5.93 5.95 -36.76
C LEU A 180 -5.53 4.68 -35.99
N VAL A 181 -5.91 4.62 -34.72
CA VAL A 181 -5.74 3.44 -33.86
C VAL A 181 -7.09 2.80 -33.61
N THR A 182 -7.24 1.51 -33.96
CA THR A 182 -8.52 0.77 -33.88
C THR A 182 -8.33 -0.60 -33.25
N GLY A 183 -9.42 -1.25 -32.81
CA GLY A 183 -9.39 -2.62 -32.28
C GLY A 183 -8.52 -2.79 -31.03
N TRP A 184 -8.37 -1.73 -30.23
CA TRP A 184 -7.51 -1.72 -29.04
C TRP A 184 -8.31 -1.92 -27.75
N TRP A 185 -9.52 -1.39 -27.62
CA TRP A 185 -10.23 -1.41 -26.34
C TRP A 185 -10.84 -2.79 -26.05
N ASN A 186 -10.30 -3.48 -25.03
CA ASN A 186 -10.70 -4.83 -24.61
C ASN A 186 -10.53 -5.90 -25.70
N GLU A 187 -9.64 -5.65 -26.66
CA GLU A 187 -9.45 -6.46 -27.86
C GLU A 187 -8.01 -7.02 -27.93
N TYR A 188 -7.85 -8.10 -28.70
CA TYR A 188 -6.57 -8.83 -28.83
C TYR A 188 -5.72 -8.39 -30.03
N SER A 189 -6.22 -7.47 -30.87
CA SER A 189 -5.62 -7.17 -32.17
C SER A 189 -5.71 -5.68 -32.51
N PRO A 190 -5.05 -4.80 -31.73
CA PRO A 190 -4.95 -3.38 -32.06
C PRO A 190 -4.33 -3.16 -33.44
N ARG A 191 -4.76 -2.10 -34.11
CA ARG A 191 -4.28 -1.72 -35.45
C ARG A 191 -3.91 -0.25 -35.48
N ILE A 192 -2.76 0.04 -36.07
CA ILE A 192 -2.26 1.40 -36.35
C ILE A 192 -2.30 1.59 -37.86
N ASN A 193 -3.11 2.54 -38.34
CA ASN A 193 -3.33 2.79 -39.77
C ASN A 193 -3.65 1.49 -40.56
N GLY A 194 -4.46 0.61 -39.96
CA GLY A 194 -4.86 -0.68 -40.54
C GLY A 194 -3.88 -1.84 -40.32
N LYS A 195 -2.61 -1.56 -39.98
CA LYS A 195 -1.58 -2.58 -39.69
C LYS A 195 -1.75 -3.12 -38.28
N SER A 196 -1.83 -4.44 -38.13
CA SER A 196 -1.94 -5.09 -36.83
C SER A 196 -0.67 -4.92 -35.98
N VAL A 197 -0.88 -4.60 -34.71
CA VAL A 197 0.14 -4.64 -33.65
C VAL A 197 0.09 -6.01 -33.00
N VAL A 198 1.25 -6.67 -32.88
CA VAL A 198 1.35 -8.03 -32.33
C VAL A 198 1.43 -7.95 -30.81
N LEU A 199 0.41 -8.47 -30.13
CA LEU A 199 0.40 -8.67 -28.68
C LEU A 199 0.82 -10.10 -28.33
N LYS A 200 0.99 -10.40 -27.02
CA LYS A 200 1.15 -11.80 -26.60
C LYS A 200 -0.16 -12.58 -26.83
N PRO A 201 -0.09 -13.91 -27.04
CA PRO A 201 -1.30 -14.73 -27.16
C PRO A 201 -2.22 -14.55 -25.93
N ASN A 202 -3.51 -14.31 -26.18
CA ASN A 202 -4.54 -14.06 -25.18
C ASN A 202 -4.37 -12.78 -24.33
N GLU A 203 -3.49 -11.87 -24.73
CA GLU A 203 -3.35 -10.56 -24.11
C GLU A 203 -4.32 -9.54 -24.73
N ARG A 204 -5.06 -8.83 -23.89
CA ARG A 204 -5.91 -7.72 -24.34
C ARG A 204 -5.22 -6.38 -24.16
N CYS A 205 -5.47 -5.48 -25.11
CA CYS A 205 -5.22 -4.07 -24.93
C CYS A 205 -6.37 -3.43 -24.12
N ARG A 206 -6.01 -2.50 -23.23
CA ARG A 206 -6.91 -1.94 -22.21
C ARG A 206 -6.95 -0.41 -22.25
N SER A 207 -5.84 0.23 -22.61
CA SER A 207 -5.73 1.68 -22.66
C SER A 207 -4.82 2.15 -23.81
N LEU A 208 -5.00 3.40 -24.25
CA LEU A 208 -4.30 4.02 -25.38
C LEU A 208 -4.05 5.50 -25.06
N ALA A 209 -2.83 5.97 -25.35
CA ALA A 209 -2.50 7.39 -25.44
C ALA A 209 -1.62 7.67 -26.66
N ILE A 210 -1.83 8.80 -27.32
CA ILE A 210 -1.04 9.29 -28.44
C ILE A 210 -0.35 10.57 -27.99
N SER A 211 0.93 10.74 -28.30
CA SER A 211 1.66 11.96 -27.94
C SER A 211 1.07 13.19 -28.64
N PRO A 212 1.18 14.40 -28.06
CA PRO A 212 0.64 15.63 -28.66
C PRO A 212 1.11 15.90 -30.10
N ASP A 213 2.33 15.52 -30.44
CA ASP A 213 2.91 15.63 -31.79
C ASP A 213 2.49 14.49 -32.76
N GLY A 214 1.73 13.51 -32.28
CA GLY A 214 1.26 12.35 -33.03
C GLY A 214 2.37 11.41 -33.50
N GLN A 215 3.56 11.45 -32.87
CA GLN A 215 4.70 10.60 -33.22
C GLN A 215 4.75 9.29 -32.43
N TRP A 216 4.23 9.29 -31.21
CA TRP A 216 4.29 8.16 -30.29
C TRP A 216 2.90 7.68 -29.91
N ILE A 217 2.77 6.36 -29.76
CA ILE A 217 1.55 5.67 -29.37
C ILE A 217 1.91 4.76 -28.20
N VAL A 218 1.30 4.99 -27.05
CA VAL A 218 1.46 4.12 -25.88
C VAL A 218 0.21 3.27 -25.72
N LEU A 219 0.41 1.95 -25.70
CA LEU A 219 -0.63 0.95 -25.45
C LEU A 219 -0.40 0.33 -24.07
N GLY A 220 -1.41 0.44 -23.22
CA GLY A 220 -1.50 -0.32 -21.97
C GLY A 220 -2.28 -1.60 -22.18
N THR A 221 -1.70 -2.73 -21.80
CA THR A 221 -2.29 -4.07 -21.97
C THR A 221 -2.41 -4.78 -20.63
N GLU A 222 -2.91 -6.01 -20.63
CA GLU A 222 -3.02 -6.82 -19.42
C GLU A 222 -1.67 -7.13 -18.78
N TRP A 223 -0.60 -7.29 -19.58
CA TRP A 223 0.72 -7.69 -19.08
C TRP A 223 1.86 -6.74 -19.42
N TYR A 224 1.69 -5.82 -20.37
CA TYR A 224 2.75 -4.93 -20.84
C TYR A 224 2.29 -3.47 -21.01
N LEU A 225 3.23 -2.54 -20.86
CA LEU A 225 3.16 -1.19 -21.40
C LEU A 225 4.07 -1.14 -22.62
N ARG A 226 3.58 -0.59 -23.73
CA ARG A 226 4.30 -0.58 -25.02
C ARG A 226 4.26 0.81 -25.63
N CYS A 227 5.37 1.30 -26.14
CA CYS A 227 5.41 2.49 -26.98
C CYS A 227 5.77 2.09 -28.42
N LEU A 228 5.03 2.65 -29.36
CA LEU A 228 5.22 2.48 -30.78
C LEU A 228 5.37 3.83 -31.44
N ASP A 229 6.13 3.88 -32.54
CA ASP A 229 6.09 5.03 -33.42
C ASP A 229 4.76 5.09 -34.20
N ARG A 230 4.57 6.20 -34.93
CA ARG A 230 3.43 6.44 -35.81
C ARG A 230 3.20 5.35 -36.88
N ASN A 231 4.22 4.55 -37.21
CA ASN A 231 4.15 3.45 -38.18
C ASN A 231 3.84 2.08 -37.53
N GLY A 232 3.65 2.06 -36.20
CA GLY A 232 3.45 0.85 -35.42
C GLY A 232 4.71 0.01 -35.24
N GLN A 233 5.90 0.62 -35.38
CA GLN A 233 7.16 0.00 -34.97
C GLN A 233 7.30 0.17 -33.46
N GLU A 234 7.48 -0.94 -32.75
CA GLU A 234 7.71 -0.90 -31.30
C GLU A 234 9.08 -0.28 -31.00
N ILE A 235 9.10 0.61 -30.01
CA ILE A 235 10.25 1.41 -29.58
C ILE A 235 10.77 0.86 -28.26
N TRP A 236 9.86 0.67 -27.32
CA TRP A 236 10.14 0.03 -26.04
C TRP A 236 8.88 -0.67 -25.52
N HIS A 237 9.08 -1.70 -24.71
CA HIS A 237 8.04 -2.31 -23.89
C HIS A 237 8.64 -2.92 -22.63
N PHE A 238 7.82 -3.08 -21.60
CA PHE A 238 8.19 -3.82 -20.39
C PHE A 238 6.95 -4.44 -19.75
N ARG A 239 7.17 -5.45 -18.92
CA ARG A 239 6.10 -6.13 -18.18
C ARG A 239 5.62 -5.23 -17.05
N THR A 240 4.31 -5.12 -16.87
CA THR A 240 3.69 -4.25 -15.85
C THR A 240 3.42 -5.01 -14.55
N PRO A 241 3.32 -4.32 -13.40
CA PRO A 241 3.03 -4.97 -12.11
C PRO A 241 1.56 -5.45 -12.03
N GLY A 242 0.66 -4.80 -12.78
CA GLY A 242 -0.73 -5.22 -12.98
C GLY A 242 -1.24 -4.81 -14.36
N THR A 243 -2.52 -5.10 -14.63
CA THR A 243 -3.19 -4.67 -15.87
C THR A 243 -3.18 -3.14 -15.99
N CYS A 244 -2.77 -2.61 -17.15
CA CYS A 244 -2.72 -1.18 -17.39
C CYS A 244 -4.09 -0.64 -17.83
N TRP A 245 -4.94 -0.29 -16.86
CA TRP A 245 -6.30 0.17 -17.10
C TRP A 245 -6.38 1.60 -17.67
N GLY A 246 -5.36 2.42 -17.40
CA GLY A 246 -5.25 3.77 -17.95
C GLY A 246 -3.82 4.11 -18.32
N VAL A 247 -3.65 4.86 -19.40
CA VAL A 247 -2.38 5.49 -19.77
C VAL A 247 -2.64 6.87 -20.33
N ASN A 248 -1.77 7.83 -20.02
CA ASN A 248 -1.82 9.19 -20.56
C ASN A 248 -0.38 9.70 -20.78
N ILE A 249 -0.20 10.67 -21.69
CA ILE A 249 1.08 11.29 -22.01
C ILE A 249 0.97 12.77 -21.65
N SER A 250 1.97 13.30 -20.95
CA SER A 250 2.01 14.73 -20.60
C SER A 250 2.02 15.59 -21.87
N HIS A 251 1.41 16.79 -21.81
CA HIS A 251 1.28 17.67 -22.98
C HIS A 251 2.61 18.21 -23.50
N ASP A 252 3.65 18.25 -22.64
CA ASP A 252 5.03 18.51 -23.05
C ASP A 252 5.67 17.38 -23.88
N GLY A 253 5.00 16.21 -23.98
CA GLY A 253 5.47 15.05 -24.72
C GLY A 253 6.65 14.31 -24.08
N LEU A 254 6.95 14.57 -22.80
CA LEU A 254 8.15 14.03 -22.14
C LEU A 254 7.87 12.79 -21.29
N LYS A 255 6.64 12.62 -20.78
CA LYS A 255 6.31 11.59 -19.79
C LYS A 255 5.09 10.78 -20.20
N ALA A 256 5.11 9.49 -19.90
CA ALA A 256 3.94 8.62 -19.94
C ALA A 256 3.58 8.22 -18.50
N ILE A 257 2.31 8.31 -18.14
CA ILE A 257 1.80 7.94 -16.82
C ILE A 257 0.83 6.79 -17.00
N ALA A 258 1.00 5.72 -16.24
CA ALA A 258 0.17 4.52 -16.31
C ALA A 258 -0.51 4.24 -14.96
N ALA A 259 -1.75 3.76 -15.03
CA ALA A 259 -2.56 3.35 -13.89
C ALA A 259 -2.79 1.84 -13.92
N TYR A 260 -2.31 1.13 -12.88
CA TYR A 260 -2.23 -0.32 -12.86
C TYR A 260 -3.25 -0.97 -11.91
N GLY A 261 -3.64 -2.20 -12.24
CA GLY A 261 -4.62 -2.98 -11.47
C GLY A 261 -4.15 -3.43 -10.08
N ASP A 262 -2.89 -3.18 -9.70
CA ASP A 262 -2.39 -3.33 -8.33
C ASP A 262 -2.59 -2.06 -7.48
N GLY A 263 -3.31 -1.06 -8.00
CA GLY A 263 -3.62 0.17 -7.29
C GLY A 263 -2.53 1.24 -7.34
N THR A 264 -1.48 1.05 -8.16
CA THR A 264 -0.37 2.00 -8.29
C THR A 264 -0.46 2.86 -9.56
N LEU A 265 0.15 4.05 -9.49
CA LEU A 265 0.41 4.92 -10.64
C LEU A 265 1.92 4.95 -10.89
N HIS A 266 2.36 4.94 -12.15
CA HIS A 266 3.79 5.00 -12.47
C HIS A 266 4.07 6.04 -13.54
N TRP A 267 5.16 6.78 -13.36
CA TRP A 267 5.68 7.77 -14.31
C TRP A 267 6.87 7.18 -15.05
N TYR A 268 6.84 7.33 -16.37
CA TYR A 268 7.88 6.88 -17.28
C TYR A 268 8.34 8.04 -18.15
N ARG A 269 9.62 8.03 -18.49
CA ARG A 269 10.16 8.90 -19.52
C ARG A 269 9.76 8.37 -20.90
N LEU A 270 9.04 9.19 -21.68
CA LEU A 270 8.43 8.73 -22.94
C LEU A 270 9.47 8.27 -23.97
N LYS A 271 10.62 8.95 -24.07
CA LYS A 271 11.62 8.69 -25.12
C LYS A 271 12.21 7.28 -25.10
N ASP A 272 12.33 6.67 -23.91
CA ASP A 272 13.05 5.41 -23.71
C ASP A 272 12.36 4.42 -22.74
N GLY A 273 11.20 4.79 -22.19
CA GLY A 273 10.41 3.91 -21.32
C GLY A 273 11.03 3.69 -19.95
N ARG A 274 12.08 4.45 -19.57
CA ARG A 274 12.67 4.34 -18.23
C ARG A 274 11.69 4.84 -17.18
N GLU A 275 11.53 4.06 -16.13
CA GLU A 275 10.71 4.43 -14.98
C GLU A 275 11.36 5.56 -14.19
N LEU A 276 10.55 6.57 -13.86
CA LEU A 276 10.94 7.70 -13.02
C LEU A 276 10.63 7.39 -11.56
N PHE A 277 9.39 6.98 -11.28
CA PHE A 277 8.92 6.51 -9.97
C PHE A 277 7.51 5.90 -10.06
N GLY A 278 7.15 5.14 -9.04
CA GLY A 278 5.78 4.70 -8.74
C GLY A 278 5.17 5.51 -7.60
N ALA A 279 3.85 5.51 -7.52
CA ALA A 279 3.09 6.11 -6.43
C ALA A 279 1.92 5.21 -6.00
N PHE A 280 1.67 5.18 -4.70
CA PHE A 280 0.53 4.51 -4.08
C PHE A 280 -0.24 5.54 -3.26
N LEU A 281 -1.53 5.69 -3.57
CA LEU A 281 -2.36 6.78 -3.08
C LEU A 281 -3.58 6.23 -2.34
N LEU A 282 -3.84 6.78 -1.15
CA LEU A 282 -5.01 6.49 -0.33
C LEU A 282 -5.74 7.81 0.00
N PRO A 283 -6.53 8.35 -0.95
CA PRO A 283 -7.12 9.68 -0.83
C PRO A 283 -8.02 9.85 0.40
N ASP A 284 -8.83 8.83 0.73
CA ASP A 284 -9.75 8.87 1.88
C ASP A 284 -9.01 8.93 3.23
N GLN A 285 -7.75 8.46 3.27
CA GLN A 285 -6.89 8.50 4.45
C GLN A 285 -5.94 9.70 4.41
N ASN A 286 -5.99 10.52 3.35
CA ASN A 286 -5.01 11.57 3.06
C ASN A 286 -3.57 11.04 3.12
N GLN A 287 -3.36 9.79 2.72
CA GLN A 287 -2.06 9.12 2.71
C GLN A 287 -1.57 8.89 1.29
N TRP A 288 -0.26 9.05 1.10
CA TRP A 288 0.39 8.82 -0.18
C TRP A 288 1.86 8.46 0.02
N THR A 289 2.40 7.68 -0.91
CA THR A 289 3.83 7.40 -0.99
C THR A 289 4.28 7.33 -2.45
N ILE A 290 5.50 7.75 -2.70
CA ILE A 290 6.18 7.77 -4.00
C ILE A 290 7.53 7.11 -3.81
N TRP A 291 7.92 6.21 -4.71
CA TRP A 291 9.23 5.55 -4.65
C TRP A 291 9.87 5.44 -6.03
N THR A 292 11.20 5.50 -6.06
CA THR A 292 11.99 5.36 -7.28
C THR A 292 12.49 3.90 -7.44
N PRO A 293 12.94 3.49 -8.63
CA PRO A 293 13.50 2.15 -8.85
C PRO A 293 14.64 1.77 -7.90
N GLN A 294 15.51 2.72 -7.54
CA GLN A 294 16.61 2.53 -6.57
C GLN A 294 16.13 2.66 -5.10
N GLY A 295 14.82 2.73 -4.85
CA GLY A 295 14.22 2.66 -3.52
C GLY A 295 14.19 3.97 -2.73
N TYR A 296 14.61 5.10 -3.33
CA TYR A 296 14.39 6.41 -2.71
C TYR A 296 12.90 6.72 -2.66
N PHE A 297 12.44 7.33 -1.57
CA PHE A 297 11.02 7.56 -1.39
C PHE A 297 10.70 8.91 -0.77
N ASP A 298 9.43 9.28 -0.93
CA ASP A 298 8.75 10.35 -0.21
C ASP A 298 7.36 9.83 0.19
N ALA A 299 6.84 10.32 1.30
CA ALA A 299 5.58 9.86 1.86
C ALA A 299 4.95 10.94 2.72
N SER A 300 3.63 10.92 2.80
CA SER A 300 2.91 11.56 3.90
C SER A 300 3.21 10.86 5.23
N GLU A 301 2.89 11.51 6.34
CA GLU A 301 3.03 10.94 7.67
C GLU A 301 2.40 9.54 7.79
N GLY A 302 3.20 8.55 8.22
CA GLY A 302 2.81 7.15 8.41
C GLY A 302 2.65 6.32 7.13
N ALA A 303 2.68 6.93 5.94
CA ALA A 303 2.52 6.22 4.67
C ALA A 303 3.80 5.49 4.22
N ASP A 304 4.94 5.79 4.85
CA ASP A 304 6.20 5.06 4.73
C ASP A 304 6.16 3.66 5.39
N GLU A 305 5.06 3.31 6.06
CA GLU A 305 4.77 1.94 6.51
C GLU A 305 4.00 1.11 5.45
N LEU A 306 3.48 1.75 4.39
CA LEU A 306 2.67 1.08 3.35
C LEU A 306 3.51 0.41 2.25
N ILE A 307 4.73 0.89 2.07
CA ILE A 307 5.71 0.33 1.12
C ILE A 307 6.92 -0.17 1.89
N GLY A 308 7.69 -1.06 1.25
CA GLY A 308 8.86 -1.62 1.89
C GLY A 308 9.53 -2.72 1.08
N TRP A 309 10.59 -3.25 1.64
CA TRP A 309 11.39 -4.29 1.03
C TRP A 309 10.92 -5.67 1.48
N HIS A 310 10.70 -6.53 0.50
CA HIS A 310 10.31 -7.92 0.72
C HIS A 310 11.53 -8.83 0.54
N LEU A 311 11.96 -9.47 1.63
CA LEU A 311 13.12 -10.34 1.67
C LEU A 311 12.70 -11.82 1.66
N ASN A 312 12.95 -12.48 0.53
CA ASN A 312 12.69 -13.91 0.37
C ASN A 312 13.65 -14.76 1.22
N GLN A 313 13.12 -15.68 2.02
CA GLN A 313 13.87 -16.55 2.94
C GLN A 313 14.03 -17.99 2.43
N GLY A 314 13.90 -18.17 1.11
CA GLY A 314 13.78 -19.48 0.45
C GLY A 314 12.32 -19.94 0.32
N LYS A 315 12.09 -20.98 -0.48
CA LYS A 315 10.75 -21.42 -0.89
C LYS A 315 9.87 -21.97 0.26
N ASP A 316 10.48 -22.44 1.35
CA ASP A 316 9.80 -23.13 2.46
C ASP A 316 9.66 -22.24 3.70
N ARG A 317 9.88 -20.92 3.58
CA ARG A 317 9.76 -19.94 4.66
C ARG A 317 8.99 -18.73 4.19
N ALA A 318 8.18 -18.16 5.09
CA ALA A 318 7.55 -16.89 4.84
C ALA A 318 8.63 -15.83 4.59
N ALA A 319 8.37 -14.94 3.65
CA ALA A 319 9.22 -13.79 3.42
C ALA A 319 9.11 -12.79 4.58
N GLU A 320 10.18 -12.04 4.79
CA GLU A 320 10.20 -10.93 5.74
C GLU A 320 9.84 -9.64 4.98
N PHE A 321 9.09 -8.75 5.63
CA PHE A 321 8.77 -7.43 5.09
C PHE A 321 9.35 -6.37 6.01
N TYR A 322 10.10 -5.44 5.41
CA TYR A 322 10.70 -4.30 6.09
C TYR A 322 10.11 -3.01 5.53
N PRO A 323 9.27 -2.30 6.29
CA PRO A 323 8.67 -1.05 5.84
C PRO A 323 9.72 0.01 5.49
N ALA A 324 9.39 0.94 4.60
CA ALA A 324 10.30 1.98 4.13
C ALA A 324 10.80 2.88 5.26
N SER A 325 9.97 3.08 6.29
CA SER A 325 10.31 3.78 7.53
C SER A 325 11.58 3.25 8.22
N ARG A 326 11.95 1.98 8.02
CA ARG A 326 13.15 1.36 8.60
C ARG A 326 14.46 1.85 7.98
N PHE A 327 14.37 2.45 6.80
CA PHE A 327 15.52 2.98 6.07
C PHE A 327 15.34 4.47 5.77
N PHE A 328 14.55 5.15 6.60
CA PHE A 328 14.21 6.57 6.43
C PHE A 328 15.46 7.46 6.31
N GLU A 329 16.47 7.28 7.19
CA GLU A 329 17.69 8.09 7.15
C GLU A 329 18.40 8.05 5.78
N GLU A 330 18.36 6.89 5.12
CA GLU A 330 19.06 6.66 3.87
C GLU A 330 18.22 6.95 2.62
N PHE A 331 16.96 6.52 2.59
CA PHE A 331 16.15 6.53 1.37
C PHE A 331 15.05 7.59 1.36
N TYR A 332 14.71 8.23 2.47
CA TYR A 332 13.79 9.37 2.44
C TYR A 332 14.46 10.58 1.76
N ARG A 333 14.13 10.83 0.49
CA ARG A 333 14.75 11.89 -0.34
C ARG A 333 13.69 12.64 -1.18
N PRO A 334 12.80 13.43 -0.54
CA PRO A 334 11.79 14.22 -1.27
C PRO A 334 12.39 15.14 -2.34
N TYR A 335 13.55 15.74 -2.06
CA TYR A 335 14.25 16.60 -3.01
C TYR A 335 14.63 15.87 -4.31
N LEU A 336 15.12 14.64 -4.20
CA LEU A 336 15.52 13.82 -5.35
C LEU A 336 14.31 13.52 -6.25
N ILE A 337 13.16 13.20 -5.67
CA ILE A 337 11.91 12.98 -6.42
C ILE A 337 11.46 14.26 -7.15
N GLN A 338 11.62 15.44 -6.54
CA GLN A 338 11.35 16.72 -7.22
C GLN A 338 12.28 16.94 -8.42
N GLN A 339 13.58 16.61 -8.29
CA GLN A 339 14.53 16.70 -9.40
C GLN A 339 14.18 15.72 -10.53
N ILE A 340 13.78 14.49 -10.20
CA ILE A 340 13.37 13.47 -11.18
C ILE A 340 12.22 13.98 -12.05
N ILE A 341 11.16 14.50 -11.43
CA ILE A 341 10.00 14.96 -12.21
C ILE A 341 10.28 16.24 -12.99
N GLU A 342 11.06 17.17 -12.42
CA GLU A 342 11.41 18.43 -13.09
C GLU A 342 12.32 18.19 -14.30
N LYS A 343 13.39 17.42 -14.13
CA LYS A 343 14.39 17.16 -15.18
C LYS A 343 13.97 16.02 -16.13
N THR A 344 12.94 15.25 -15.78
CA THR A 344 12.56 14.01 -16.50
C THR A 344 13.76 13.06 -16.63
N MET A 345 14.46 12.85 -15.52
CA MET A 345 15.65 12.00 -15.39
C MET A 345 15.38 10.90 -14.38
N THR A 346 15.94 9.71 -14.61
CA THR A 346 15.83 8.63 -13.62
C THR A 346 16.59 8.99 -12.35
N ASP A 347 16.20 8.41 -11.23
CA ASP A 347 16.95 8.50 -9.97
C ASP A 347 18.46 8.24 -10.14
N GLN A 348 18.84 7.20 -10.87
CA GLN A 348 20.24 6.87 -11.15
C GLN A 348 20.99 8.01 -11.85
N GLU A 349 20.36 8.68 -12.82
CA GLU A 349 20.97 9.80 -13.54
C GLU A 349 21.13 11.03 -12.63
N ILE A 350 20.16 11.30 -11.75
CA ILE A 350 20.26 12.38 -10.75
C ILE A 350 21.36 12.09 -9.73
N ILE A 351 21.44 10.85 -9.23
CA ILE A 351 22.47 10.40 -8.27
C ILE A 351 23.87 10.56 -8.86
N GLU A 352 24.06 10.19 -10.13
CA GLU A 352 25.33 10.35 -10.84
C GLU A 352 25.69 11.83 -11.05
N GLU A 353 24.72 12.66 -11.44
CA GLU A 353 24.90 14.11 -11.63
C GLU A 353 25.27 14.81 -10.31
N GLU A 354 24.59 14.45 -9.22
CA GLU A 354 24.76 15.06 -7.90
C GLU A 354 25.82 14.37 -7.02
N GLN A 355 26.43 13.29 -7.51
CA GLN A 355 27.44 12.50 -6.78
C GLN A 355 26.94 11.99 -5.42
N ILE A 356 25.70 11.52 -5.39
CA ILE A 356 25.10 10.93 -4.19
C ILE A 356 25.67 9.52 -4.00
N HIS A 357 26.21 9.24 -2.80
CA HIS A 357 26.78 7.93 -2.47
C HIS A 357 26.00 7.29 -1.32
N PRO A 358 25.03 6.40 -1.61
CA PRO A 358 24.23 5.79 -0.56
C PRO A 358 25.06 4.84 0.30
N ARG A 359 24.78 4.82 1.62
CA ARG A 359 25.44 3.92 2.56
C ARG A 359 24.90 2.49 2.49
N VAL A 360 23.61 2.36 2.15
CA VAL A 360 22.91 1.08 2.06
C VAL A 360 22.71 0.73 0.60
N GLN A 361 23.02 -0.52 0.23
CA GLN A 361 22.67 -1.09 -1.06
C GLN A 361 21.53 -2.08 -0.87
N ILE A 362 20.36 -1.76 -1.42
CA ILE A 362 19.13 -2.54 -1.22
C ILE A 362 19.28 -3.98 -1.70
N GLU A 363 20.07 -4.24 -2.72
CA GLU A 363 20.28 -5.58 -3.27
C GLU A 363 21.04 -6.50 -2.32
N SER A 364 21.71 -5.95 -1.30
CA SER A 364 22.60 -6.71 -0.41
C SER A 364 22.61 -6.23 1.05
N PHE A 365 21.60 -5.48 1.50
CA PHE A 365 21.57 -4.97 2.87
C PHE A 365 21.60 -6.11 3.90
N LYS A 366 22.30 -5.88 5.00
CA LYS A 366 22.38 -6.85 6.08
C LYS A 366 21.14 -6.75 6.95
N LYS A 367 20.63 -7.91 7.38
CA LYS A 367 19.46 -7.95 8.27
C LYS A 367 19.69 -7.08 9.52
N PRO A 368 18.70 -6.26 9.91
CA PRO A 368 18.78 -5.52 11.15
C PRO A 368 18.75 -6.49 12.35
N PRO A 369 19.10 -6.04 13.57
CA PRO A 369 19.05 -6.89 14.75
C PRO A 369 17.61 -7.30 15.09
N LEU A 370 17.42 -8.46 15.73
CA LEU A 370 16.14 -8.81 16.35
C LEU A 370 16.07 -8.25 17.75
N VAL A 371 14.91 -7.69 18.10
CA VAL A 371 14.62 -7.18 19.44
C VAL A 371 13.58 -8.10 20.09
N LYS A 372 13.75 -8.35 21.38
CA LYS A 372 12.75 -9.04 22.21
C LYS A 372 12.73 -8.44 23.61
N ILE A 373 11.55 -8.03 24.07
CA ILE A 373 11.35 -7.68 25.48
C ILE A 373 11.07 -8.97 26.24
N VAL A 374 11.94 -9.30 27.20
CA VAL A 374 11.86 -10.51 28.03
C VAL A 374 10.98 -10.26 29.26
N SER A 375 11.10 -9.08 29.85
CA SER A 375 10.25 -8.59 30.93
C SER A 375 10.14 -7.07 30.84
N PRO A 376 9.04 -6.44 31.28
CA PRO A 376 7.79 -7.07 31.70
C PRO A 376 7.00 -7.71 30.54
N GLN A 377 5.93 -8.45 30.88
CA GLN A 377 4.97 -8.94 29.89
C GLN A 377 4.05 -7.80 29.42
N ASN A 378 3.49 -7.93 28.22
CA ASN A 378 2.46 -7.00 27.75
C ASN A 378 1.27 -6.99 28.73
N GLU A 379 0.70 -5.81 28.95
CA GLU A 379 -0.40 -5.52 29.89
C GLU A 379 -0.08 -5.78 31.37
N GLN A 380 1.21 -6.00 31.72
CA GLN A 380 1.61 -6.17 33.11
C GLN A 380 1.32 -4.90 33.93
N THR A 381 0.81 -5.07 35.14
CA THR A 381 0.52 -3.97 36.06
C THR A 381 1.58 -3.83 37.16
N PHE A 382 1.92 -2.59 37.50
CA PHE A 382 2.85 -2.20 38.55
C PHE A 382 2.16 -1.33 39.60
N ASP A 383 2.39 -1.65 40.88
CA ASP A 383 1.93 -0.81 42.00
C ASP A 383 2.86 0.40 42.22
N GLY A 384 4.13 0.29 41.81
CA GLY A 384 5.13 1.37 41.83
C GLY A 384 5.31 2.05 40.47
N ASP A 385 6.03 3.17 40.44
CA ASP A 385 6.37 3.91 39.22
C ASP A 385 7.71 3.49 38.61
N ILE A 386 8.24 2.31 38.95
CA ILE A 386 9.47 1.79 38.37
C ILE A 386 9.21 0.40 37.80
N ALA A 387 9.48 0.23 36.51
CA ALA A 387 9.48 -1.05 35.84
C ALA A 387 10.91 -1.46 35.45
N ALA A 388 11.33 -2.65 35.89
CA ALA A 388 12.56 -3.28 35.42
C ALA A 388 12.30 -3.95 34.06
N VAL A 389 12.80 -3.34 32.99
CA VAL A 389 12.64 -3.79 31.62
C VAL A 389 13.88 -4.54 31.20
N THR A 390 13.77 -5.85 31.02
CA THR A 390 14.82 -6.71 30.48
C THR A 390 14.52 -7.00 29.03
N PHE A 391 15.49 -6.75 28.16
CA PHE A 391 15.36 -7.00 26.73
C PHE A 391 16.62 -7.65 26.17
N GLU A 392 16.43 -8.29 25.02
CA GLU A 392 17.45 -9.02 24.29
C GLU A 392 17.53 -8.49 22.86
N ILE A 393 18.75 -8.23 22.40
CA ILE A 393 19.06 -7.86 21.02
C ILE A 393 19.92 -8.95 20.41
N THR A 394 19.53 -9.49 19.26
CA THR A 394 20.29 -10.53 18.53
C THR A 394 20.78 -9.99 17.20
N ASN A 395 22.09 -10.02 16.99
CA ASN A 395 22.75 -9.68 15.74
C ASN A 395 22.40 -10.72 14.65
N GLN A 396 21.96 -10.25 13.48
CA GLN A 396 21.63 -11.10 12.34
C GLN A 396 22.69 -11.09 11.22
N GLY A 397 23.90 -10.63 11.53
CA GLY A 397 25.04 -10.51 10.61
C GLY A 397 25.42 -9.07 10.26
N GLY A 398 24.51 -8.10 10.50
CA GLY A 398 24.73 -6.67 10.30
C GLY A 398 25.49 -5.95 11.42
N GLY A 399 25.75 -6.63 12.53
CA GLY A 399 26.22 -5.98 13.75
C GLY A 399 25.08 -5.29 14.50
N ILE A 400 25.40 -4.75 15.67
CA ILE A 400 24.52 -3.90 16.48
C ILE A 400 25.29 -2.61 16.71
N GLU A 401 24.81 -1.51 16.14
CA GLU A 401 25.42 -0.18 16.28
C GLU A 401 24.79 0.63 17.40
N GLU A 402 23.47 0.52 17.55
CA GLU A 402 22.70 1.35 18.47
C GLU A 402 21.46 0.61 18.96
N ILE A 403 21.09 0.83 20.22
CA ILE A 403 19.80 0.41 20.81
C ILE A 403 19.07 1.65 21.31
N LEU A 404 17.85 1.84 20.85
CA LEU A 404 17.00 2.97 21.21
C LEU A 404 15.81 2.48 22.03
N ILE A 405 15.64 3.05 23.22
CA ILE A 405 14.57 2.71 24.16
C ILE A 405 13.68 3.93 24.32
N TYR A 406 12.40 3.77 24.02
CA TYR A 406 11.38 4.80 24.12
C TYR A 406 10.39 4.47 25.23
N LEU A 407 9.94 5.50 25.95
CA LEU A 407 8.85 5.44 26.89
C LEU A 407 7.83 6.53 26.52
N ASN A 408 6.59 6.12 26.22
CA ASN A 408 5.49 7.00 25.82
C ASN A 408 5.87 7.93 24.65
N GLY A 409 6.47 7.34 23.61
CA GLY A 409 6.92 8.05 22.41
C GLY A 409 8.20 8.89 22.57
N LYS A 410 8.73 9.05 23.78
CA LYS A 410 9.97 9.82 24.03
C LYS A 410 11.18 8.89 24.12
N LEU A 411 12.28 9.26 23.46
CA LEU A 411 13.55 8.55 23.61
C LEU A 411 14.01 8.67 25.07
N PHE A 412 13.95 7.56 25.79
CA PHE A 412 14.37 7.46 27.19
C PHE A 412 15.88 7.21 27.30
N ASN A 413 16.40 6.29 26.49
CA ASN A 413 17.81 5.95 26.50
C ASN A 413 18.30 5.50 25.13
N ARG A 414 19.58 5.78 24.88
CA ARG A 414 20.34 5.41 23.68
C ARG A 414 21.61 4.68 24.15
N ILE A 415 21.77 3.42 23.75
CA ILE A 415 22.95 2.62 24.07
C ILE A 415 23.77 2.45 22.79
N THR A 416 25.03 2.84 22.82
CA THR A 416 25.99 2.72 21.71
C THR A 416 27.29 2.01 22.12
N GLU A 417 27.46 1.69 23.40
CA GLU A 417 28.68 1.09 23.94
C GLU A 417 28.50 -0.41 24.22
N ASN A 418 29.60 -1.17 24.10
CA ASN A 418 29.66 -2.61 24.38
C ASN A 418 28.67 -3.47 23.56
N LEU A 419 28.42 -3.07 22.31
CA LEU A 419 27.45 -3.73 21.43
C LEU A 419 28.05 -4.79 20.48
N ASN A 420 29.37 -5.04 20.56
CA ASN A 420 30.06 -6.00 19.70
C ASN A 420 29.90 -7.45 20.19
N GLN A 421 28.66 -7.92 20.26
CA GLN A 421 28.31 -9.28 20.67
C GLN A 421 27.23 -9.84 19.73
N GLU A 422 27.17 -11.16 19.61
CA GLU A 422 26.12 -11.83 18.83
C GLU A 422 24.74 -11.61 19.47
N LYS A 423 24.68 -11.58 20.79
CA LYS A 423 23.46 -11.42 21.56
C LYS A 423 23.73 -10.61 22.82
N ILE A 424 22.90 -9.59 23.05
CA ILE A 424 23.02 -8.64 24.15
C ILE A 424 21.77 -8.74 25.01
N THR A 425 21.94 -8.85 26.32
CA THR A 425 20.84 -8.77 27.28
C THR A 425 21.10 -7.59 28.22
N GLN A 426 20.10 -6.72 28.36
CA GLN A 426 20.17 -5.52 29.20
C GLN A 426 18.92 -5.39 30.04
N THR A 427 19.07 -4.85 31.24
CA THR A 427 17.96 -4.49 32.13
C THR A 427 18.04 -3.02 32.49
N LEU A 428 16.96 -2.28 32.23
CA LEU A 428 16.83 -0.86 32.56
C LEU A 428 15.65 -0.63 33.48
N ASN A 429 15.79 0.29 34.42
CA ASN A 429 14.67 0.75 35.25
C ASN A 429 14.03 1.97 34.59
N LEU A 430 12.80 1.80 34.11
CA LEU A 430 12.01 2.88 33.51
C LEU A 430 11.08 3.47 34.56
N LYS A 431 11.04 4.80 34.64
CA LYS A 431 10.10 5.50 35.50
C LYS A 431 8.76 5.70 34.79
N LEU A 432 7.75 4.93 35.19
CA LEU A 432 6.41 4.97 34.63
C LEU A 432 5.66 6.24 35.07
N ILE A 433 4.74 6.71 34.23
CA ILE A 433 3.69 7.65 34.63
C ILE A 433 2.44 6.87 35.05
N PRO A 434 1.52 7.48 35.83
CA PRO A 434 0.19 6.91 36.10
C PRO A 434 -0.52 6.44 34.84
N ASP A 435 -1.35 5.40 34.98
CA ASP A 435 -2.09 4.74 33.91
C ASP A 435 -1.19 3.96 32.93
N ASP A 436 -1.55 3.92 31.65
CA ASP A 436 -0.89 3.11 30.64
C ASP A 436 0.41 3.74 30.16
N ASN A 437 1.43 2.90 30.01
CA ASN A 437 2.74 3.28 29.53
C ASN A 437 3.15 2.38 28.37
N GLN A 438 3.59 2.98 27.28
CA GLN A 438 4.09 2.29 26.10
C GLN A 438 5.63 2.24 26.18
N ILE A 439 6.18 1.04 26.14
CA ILE A 439 7.62 0.80 26.10
C ILE A 439 7.95 0.24 24.72
N LYS A 440 8.81 0.94 23.98
CA LYS A 440 9.22 0.55 22.62
C LYS A 440 10.73 0.47 22.54
N ILE A 441 11.25 -0.63 22.01
CA ILE A 441 12.68 -0.84 21.81
C ILE A 441 12.95 -1.16 20.35
N LYS A 442 13.95 -0.49 19.77
CA LYS A 442 14.50 -0.80 18.44
C LYS A 442 16.02 -0.83 18.49
N ALA A 443 16.63 -1.48 17.51
CA ALA A 443 18.08 -1.50 17.33
C ALA A 443 18.46 -1.26 15.88
N LEU A 444 19.63 -0.65 15.66
CA LEU A 444 20.21 -0.39 14.35
C LEU A 444 21.41 -1.32 14.14
N ASN A 445 21.58 -1.79 12.90
CA ASN A 445 22.82 -2.42 12.47
C ASN A 445 23.87 -1.37 12.05
N GLN A 446 25.06 -1.81 11.64
CA GLN A 446 26.14 -0.93 11.18
C GLN A 446 25.86 -0.21 9.85
N GLU A 447 24.78 -0.57 9.17
CA GLU A 447 24.29 0.05 7.94
C GLU A 447 23.10 0.99 8.25
N HIS A 448 22.90 1.36 9.53
CA HIS A 448 21.78 2.20 10.00
C HIS A 448 20.38 1.66 9.67
N THR A 449 20.24 0.38 9.37
CA THR A 449 18.92 -0.24 9.15
C THR A 449 18.27 -0.55 10.48
N GLU A 450 17.04 -0.05 10.66
CA GLU A 450 16.29 -0.27 11.90
C GLU A 450 15.63 -1.65 11.96
N SER A 451 15.64 -2.25 13.15
CA SER A 451 14.82 -3.43 13.45
C SER A 451 13.32 -3.12 13.43
N ASN A 452 12.50 -4.16 13.25
CA ASN A 452 11.11 -4.06 13.66
C ASN A 452 11.05 -3.73 15.16
N PRO A 453 10.27 -2.71 15.57
CA PRO A 453 10.20 -2.35 16.97
C PRO A 453 9.51 -3.46 17.76
N THR A 454 10.02 -3.76 18.95
CA THR A 454 9.27 -4.52 19.95
C THR A 454 8.62 -3.54 20.90
N GLU A 455 7.30 -3.64 21.03
CA GLU A 455 6.50 -2.74 21.84
C GLU A 455 5.60 -3.52 22.79
N ILE A 456 5.48 -3.01 24.02
CA ILE A 456 4.52 -3.49 25.02
C ILE A 456 3.84 -2.31 25.70
N GLN A 457 2.63 -2.52 26.17
CA GLN A 457 1.94 -1.62 27.09
C GLN A 457 2.01 -2.18 28.50
N VAL A 458 2.23 -1.34 29.50
CA VAL A 458 2.20 -1.71 30.92
C VAL A 458 1.39 -0.68 31.70
N HIS A 459 0.74 -1.10 32.77
CA HIS A 459 -0.12 -0.23 33.56
C HIS A 459 0.53 0.14 34.90
N CYS A 460 0.50 1.42 35.28
CA CYS A 460 0.96 1.90 36.58
C CYS A 460 -0.23 2.39 37.42
N LYS A 461 -0.46 1.76 38.58
CA LYS A 461 -1.57 2.11 39.48
C LYS A 461 -1.34 3.34 40.34
N LYS A 462 -0.19 4.01 40.20
CA LYS A 462 0.14 5.18 41.03
C LYS A 462 -0.86 6.30 40.73
N GLU A 463 -1.28 7.02 41.76
CA GLU A 463 -2.24 8.11 41.58
C GLU A 463 -1.70 9.19 40.63
N LYS A 464 -2.58 9.66 39.74
CA LYS A 464 -2.31 10.76 38.83
C LYS A 464 -2.27 12.09 39.57
N LEU A 465 -1.06 12.53 39.92
CA LEU A 465 -0.84 13.87 40.47
C LEU A 465 -0.82 14.89 39.32
N LEU A 466 -1.84 15.74 39.27
CA LEU A 466 -1.89 16.86 38.33
C LEU A 466 -0.95 17.98 38.83
N PRO A 467 0.11 18.37 38.09
CA PRO A 467 0.97 19.49 38.45
C PRO A 467 0.25 20.82 38.25
N LYS A 468 0.81 21.93 38.76
CA LYS A 468 0.37 23.29 38.40
C LYS A 468 1.20 23.78 37.22
N LEU A 469 0.54 24.17 36.13
CA LEU A 469 1.20 24.76 34.97
C LEU A 469 1.02 26.29 35.00
N TYR A 470 2.13 27.02 34.87
CA TYR A 470 2.15 28.46 34.68
C TYR A 470 2.57 28.75 33.25
N ILE A 471 1.76 29.50 32.51
CA ILE A 471 2.02 29.84 31.10
C ILE A 471 2.19 31.35 30.97
N LEU A 472 3.29 31.76 30.34
CA LEU A 472 3.48 33.10 29.79
C LEU A 472 3.69 32.93 28.29
N ALA A 473 2.69 33.29 27.49
CA ALA A 473 2.79 33.31 26.03
C ALA A 473 2.84 34.76 25.55
N VAL A 474 3.80 35.08 24.70
CA VAL A 474 4.01 36.42 24.15
C VAL A 474 4.11 36.28 22.63
N GLY A 475 3.17 36.88 21.92
CA GLY A 475 3.19 37.01 20.46
C GLY A 475 3.16 38.48 20.09
N VAL A 476 4.09 38.91 19.23
CA VAL A 476 4.19 40.29 18.77
C VAL A 476 3.86 40.31 17.28
N SER A 477 2.76 40.98 16.94
CA SER A 477 2.32 41.16 15.55
C SER A 477 2.36 42.62 15.09
N ASP A 478 2.61 43.55 16.02
CA ASP A 478 2.75 44.97 15.75
C ASP A 478 4.18 45.41 16.07
N TYR A 479 4.92 45.81 15.02
CA TYR A 479 6.32 46.22 15.11
C TYR A 479 6.46 47.66 14.66
N GLU A 480 7.22 48.46 15.41
CA GLU A 480 7.51 49.86 15.05
C GLU A 480 8.39 49.97 13.79
N ASP A 481 9.15 48.91 13.45
CA ASP A 481 9.99 48.87 12.26
C ASP A 481 9.15 48.62 10.99
N PRO A 482 9.03 49.60 10.07
CA PRO A 482 8.23 49.47 8.85
C PRO A 482 8.80 48.47 7.84
N GLN A 483 10.01 47.93 8.07
CA GLN A 483 10.56 46.83 7.27
C GLN A 483 9.95 45.47 7.64
N VAL A 484 9.40 45.33 8.84
CA VAL A 484 8.69 44.12 9.28
C VAL A 484 7.25 44.20 8.80
N LYS A 485 6.99 43.63 7.63
CA LYS A 485 5.64 43.59 7.05
C LYS A 485 4.94 42.28 7.41
N ASP A 486 3.74 42.42 7.97
CA ASP A 486 2.65 41.43 7.89
C ASP A 486 2.88 40.09 8.60
N LEU A 487 3.38 40.12 9.85
CA LEU A 487 3.39 38.94 10.73
C LEU A 487 2.04 38.79 11.45
N TYR A 488 1.05 38.18 10.78
CA TYR A 488 -0.30 37.98 11.36
C TYR A 488 -0.37 36.84 12.39
N ALA A 489 0.54 35.87 12.29
CA ALA A 489 0.47 34.62 13.06
C ALA A 489 0.96 34.73 14.52
N PRO A 490 2.03 35.48 14.88
CA PRO A 490 2.62 35.36 16.22
C PRO A 490 1.66 35.62 17.39
N GLN A 491 0.86 36.69 17.32
CA GLN A 491 -0.17 36.96 18.33
C GLN A 491 -1.23 35.86 18.35
N TYR A 492 -1.73 35.47 17.17
CA TYR A 492 -2.74 34.44 17.03
C TYR A 492 -2.27 33.10 17.59
N ASP A 493 -1.05 32.67 17.27
CA ASP A 493 -0.43 31.44 17.76
C ASP A 493 -0.27 31.45 19.27
N ALA A 494 0.18 32.57 19.85
CA ALA A 494 0.28 32.72 21.31
C ALA A 494 -1.09 32.59 21.99
N THR A 495 -2.14 33.17 21.41
CA THR A 495 -3.52 33.04 21.90
C THR A 495 -4.03 31.60 21.77
N MET A 496 -3.93 31.00 20.58
CA MET A 496 -4.39 29.64 20.31
C MET A 496 -3.67 28.61 21.17
N PHE A 497 -2.36 28.79 21.40
CA PHE A 497 -1.60 27.96 22.31
C PHE A 497 -2.16 28.03 23.74
N VAL A 498 -2.38 29.23 24.27
CA VAL A 498 -2.94 29.42 25.62
C VAL A 498 -4.33 28.80 25.73
N GLU A 499 -5.21 29.00 24.74
CA GLU A 499 -6.56 28.42 24.71
C GLU A 499 -6.52 26.89 24.67
N THR A 500 -5.66 26.32 23.81
CA THR A 500 -5.44 24.87 23.72
C THR A 500 -4.97 24.31 25.06
N MET A 501 -4.06 25.01 25.74
CA MET A 501 -3.60 24.63 27.06
C MET A 501 -4.72 24.78 28.10
N PHE A 502 -5.56 25.82 28.09
CA PHE A 502 -6.69 25.88 29.01
C PHE A 502 -7.66 24.69 28.87
N ALA A 503 -7.87 24.18 27.65
CA ALA A 503 -8.67 22.98 27.42
C ALA A 503 -8.07 21.69 28.05
N GLN A 504 -6.77 21.68 28.37
CA GLN A 504 -6.11 20.55 29.04
C GLN A 504 -6.17 20.62 30.59
N LYS A 505 -6.72 21.71 31.16
CA LYS A 505 -6.88 21.85 32.60
C LYS A 505 -7.82 20.78 33.17
N GLY A 506 -7.41 20.15 34.27
CA GLY A 506 -8.08 18.99 34.87
C GLY A 506 -7.74 17.64 34.21
N LEU A 507 -7.14 17.65 33.02
CA LEU A 507 -6.70 16.44 32.31
C LEU A 507 -5.19 16.18 32.51
N LEU A 508 -4.37 17.22 32.29
CA LEU A 508 -2.90 17.15 32.35
C LEU A 508 -2.30 17.94 33.52
N TYR A 509 -3.00 18.96 34.04
CA TYR A 509 -2.59 19.80 35.16
C TYR A 509 -3.80 20.41 35.89
N GLN A 510 -3.57 21.01 37.06
CA GLN A 510 -4.59 21.64 37.92
C GLN A 510 -5.21 22.91 37.33
#